data_AF-A0A9N9GV32-F1
#
_entry.id   AF-A0A9N9GV32-F1
#
_cell.length_a   1.000
_cell.length_b   1.000
_cell.length_c   1.000
_cell.angle_alpha   90.00
_cell.angle_beta   90.00
_cell.angle_gamma   90.00
#
_symmetry.space_group_name_H-M   'P 1'
#
loop_
_entity.id
_entity.type
_entity.pdbx_description
1 polymer ?
#
loop_
_entity_poly.entity_id
_entity_poly.type
_entity_poly.pdbx_seq_one_letter_code
_entity_poly.pdbx_strand_id
1 'polypeptide(L)'
;RAENQQTVQCKIKYKNGQPEFQILYGTFFEFEVKSNTSVSKAVKNYKKAITRNSNKNARQHIKPAEQYSQKTLIKHAKEFATILKQEFIRTSELIYNTQDSVSLKSLKYTINNQNYYFNIGDKNLLQQKAKILNIIKVMDSSYISRDAYRDLAAINFHLPHEYIIANERNNLTQEIINKIQINLINMIKAINNSNLEEEPNHIDIIPDNIDTNTINVNEISRSEYIGEQRDFKEILRYIISYLIQENVLSANNPTIHIRISGDSQNVDRKLLEIILNPFFNDLKDLKNNVLNVADILWNFEFYFSSDWKFLSICLGLKAANSKYFCAWCSCSKNKIGDATQDWRITKSINDLKINYSNTPSHIKAPLFDIIPLYNYVFDELHVLLRIEDRLWTLILSELKERNLFNEVSWQIIVKEIE
;
A
#
# COMPACT_ATOMS: atom_id res chain seq x y z
N ARG A 1 1.08 -67.67 -35.99
CA ARG A 1 -0.13 -67.31 -35.19
C ARG A 1 -0.11 -65.78 -35.09
N ALA A 2 -1.16 -65.10 -35.54
CA ALA A 2 -1.13 -63.66 -35.82
C ALA A 2 -1.18 -62.78 -34.55
N GLU A 3 -0.20 -61.89 -34.38
CA GLU A 3 0.03 -61.03 -33.20
C GLU A 3 -0.73 -59.68 -33.20
N ASN A 4 -1.89 -59.56 -33.85
CA ASN A 4 -2.67 -58.32 -33.80
C ASN A 4 -4.18 -58.61 -33.78
N GLN A 5 -4.64 -59.23 -32.69
CA GLN A 5 -6.08 -59.35 -32.43
C GLN A 5 -6.54 -58.13 -31.62
N GLN A 6 -7.30 -57.23 -32.26
CA GLN A 6 -8.02 -56.16 -31.56
C GLN A 6 -9.43 -56.62 -31.26
N THR A 7 -9.80 -56.65 -29.98
CA THR A 7 -11.18 -56.91 -29.55
C THR A 7 -12.04 -55.70 -29.88
N VAL A 8 -13.15 -55.94 -30.56
CA VAL A 8 -14.15 -54.91 -30.90
C VAL A 8 -15.52 -55.37 -30.43
N GLN A 9 -16.37 -54.42 -30.03
CA GLN A 9 -17.76 -54.68 -29.70
C GLN A 9 -18.66 -54.07 -30.77
N CYS A 10 -19.45 -54.91 -31.43
CA CYS A 10 -20.41 -54.46 -32.43
C CYS A 10 -21.81 -54.38 -31.82
N LYS A 11 -22.53 -53.28 -32.06
CA LYS A 11 -23.91 -53.07 -31.60
C LYS A 11 -24.77 -52.57 -32.76
N ILE A 12 -26.05 -52.96 -32.77
CA ILE A 12 -27.05 -52.39 -33.66
C ILE A 12 -28.08 -51.68 -32.78
N LYS A 13 -28.25 -50.38 -32.98
CA LYS A 13 -29.28 -49.59 -32.29
C LYS A 13 -30.35 -49.17 -33.30
N TYR A 14 -31.61 -49.37 -32.98
CA TYR A 14 -32.72 -48.87 -33.80
C TYR A 14 -33.09 -47.47 -33.31
N LYS A 15 -32.99 -46.47 -34.18
CA LYS A 15 -33.46 -45.11 -33.95
C LYS A 15 -34.52 -44.79 -34.99
N ASN A 16 -35.73 -44.41 -34.55
CA ASN A 16 -36.86 -44.09 -35.43
C ASN A 16 -37.13 -45.17 -36.50
N GLY A 17 -37.04 -46.45 -36.11
CA GLY A 17 -37.26 -47.60 -37.01
C GLY A 17 -36.10 -47.92 -37.96
N GLN A 18 -35.01 -47.15 -37.96
CA GLN A 18 -33.83 -47.39 -38.82
C GLN A 18 -32.65 -47.96 -38.02
N PRO A 19 -31.91 -48.95 -38.56
CA PRO A 19 -30.75 -49.53 -37.90
C PRO A 19 -29.52 -48.61 -37.99
N GLU A 20 -28.91 -48.31 -36.85
CA GLU A 20 -27.61 -47.66 -36.69
C GLU A 20 -26.58 -48.71 -36.24
N PHE A 21 -25.61 -48.99 -37.11
CA PHE A 21 -24.54 -49.96 -36.89
C PHE A 21 -23.36 -49.28 -36.18
N GLN A 22 -22.99 -49.77 -35.00
CA GLN A 22 -21.96 -49.19 -34.14
C GLN A 22 -20.82 -50.20 -33.91
N ILE A 23 -19.58 -49.73 -33.97
CA ILE A 23 -18.38 -50.50 -33.61
C ILE A 23 -17.64 -49.72 -32.52
N LEU A 24 -17.52 -50.31 -31.33
CA LEU A 24 -16.69 -49.80 -30.25
C LEU A 24 -15.34 -50.53 -30.23
N TYR A 25 -14.27 -49.78 -30.00
CA TYR A 25 -12.90 -50.28 -30.03
C TYR A 25 -11.99 -49.44 -29.12
N GLY A 26 -10.80 -49.95 -28.80
CA GLY A 26 -9.93 -49.40 -27.75
C GLY A 26 -9.80 -50.38 -26.59
N THR A 27 -8.84 -50.16 -25.69
CA THR A 27 -8.56 -51.09 -24.59
C THR A 27 -9.75 -51.21 -23.64
N PHE A 28 -10.58 -50.18 -23.55
CA PHE A 28 -11.78 -50.08 -22.72
C PHE A 28 -13.03 -49.69 -23.52
N PHE A 29 -13.03 -49.92 -24.85
CA PHE A 29 -14.12 -49.53 -25.76
C PHE A 29 -14.46 -48.03 -25.79
N GLU A 30 -13.45 -47.19 -25.54
CA GLU A 30 -13.55 -45.73 -25.42
C GLU A 30 -13.77 -45.00 -26.76
N PHE A 31 -13.55 -45.69 -27.90
CA PHE A 31 -13.76 -45.12 -29.23
C PHE A 31 -14.95 -45.79 -29.93
N GLU A 32 -15.76 -45.00 -30.62
CA GLU A 32 -16.97 -45.46 -31.30
C GLU A 32 -17.05 -44.93 -32.74
N VAL A 33 -17.37 -45.81 -33.70
CA VAL A 33 -17.74 -45.43 -35.06
C VAL A 33 -19.15 -45.92 -35.39
N LYS A 34 -19.89 -45.11 -36.16
CA LYS A 34 -21.30 -45.35 -36.50
C LYS A 34 -21.54 -45.35 -38.00
N SER A 35 -22.58 -46.04 -38.43
CA SER A 35 -23.16 -45.90 -39.77
C SER A 35 -24.65 -46.19 -39.75
N ASN A 36 -25.42 -45.35 -40.44
CA ASN A 36 -26.87 -45.51 -40.58
C ASN A 36 -27.25 -46.18 -41.92
N THR A 37 -26.26 -46.60 -42.71
CA THR A 37 -26.47 -47.09 -44.08
C THR A 37 -26.18 -48.57 -44.24
N SER A 38 -25.08 -49.08 -43.69
CA SER A 38 -24.79 -50.51 -43.68
C SER A 38 -23.67 -50.90 -42.70
N VAL A 39 -23.65 -52.19 -42.33
CA VAL A 39 -22.55 -52.81 -41.56
C VAL A 39 -21.20 -52.59 -42.26
N SER A 40 -21.14 -52.79 -43.57
CA SER A 40 -19.92 -52.63 -44.37
C SER A 40 -19.36 -51.21 -44.31
N LYS A 41 -20.25 -50.20 -44.23
CA LYS A 41 -19.84 -48.81 -44.10
C LYS A 41 -19.31 -48.51 -42.69
N ALA A 42 -19.91 -49.07 -41.63
CA ALA A 42 -19.37 -48.99 -40.27
C ALA A 42 -17.96 -49.61 -40.18
N VAL A 43 -17.74 -50.78 -40.80
CA VAL A 43 -16.42 -51.43 -40.87
C VAL A 43 -15.40 -50.58 -41.65
N LYS A 44 -15.81 -49.93 -42.75
CA LYS A 44 -14.93 -49.02 -43.51
C LYS A 44 -14.53 -47.79 -42.69
N ASN A 45 -15.46 -47.27 -41.88
CA ASN A 45 -15.19 -46.16 -40.96
C ASN A 45 -14.23 -46.59 -39.85
N TYR A 46 -14.41 -47.79 -39.28
CA TYR A 46 -13.48 -48.38 -38.31
C TYR A 46 -12.07 -48.50 -38.87
N LYS A 47 -11.89 -49.13 -40.04
CA LYS A 47 -10.57 -49.25 -40.69
C LYS A 47 -9.88 -47.89 -40.87
N LYS A 48 -10.60 -46.87 -41.35
CA LYS A 48 -10.06 -45.51 -41.49
C LYS A 48 -9.64 -44.88 -40.15
N ALA A 49 -10.37 -45.16 -39.08
CA ALA A 49 -10.08 -44.61 -37.77
C ALA A 49 -8.81 -45.22 -37.15
N ILE A 50 -8.59 -46.54 -37.32
CA ILE A 50 -7.38 -47.22 -36.84
C ILE A 50 -6.14 -46.74 -37.60
N THR A 51 -6.23 -46.58 -38.93
CA THR A 51 -5.11 -46.08 -39.76
C THR A 51 -4.75 -44.62 -39.43
N ARG A 52 -5.72 -43.80 -38.98
CA ARG A 52 -5.43 -42.44 -38.50
C ARG A 52 -4.79 -42.44 -37.11
N ASN A 53 -5.20 -43.35 -36.21
CA ASN A 53 -4.60 -43.45 -34.87
C ASN A 53 -3.18 -44.03 -34.91
N SER A 54 -2.87 -44.97 -35.81
CA SER A 54 -1.49 -45.46 -35.97
C SER A 54 -0.51 -44.36 -36.40
N ASN A 55 -0.97 -43.40 -37.23
CA ASN A 55 -0.13 -42.29 -37.68
C ASN A 55 0.03 -41.15 -36.64
N LYS A 56 -0.84 -41.08 -35.61
CA LYS A 56 -0.65 -40.17 -34.45
C LYS A 56 0.28 -40.75 -33.38
N ASN A 57 0.42 -42.07 -33.32
CA ASN A 57 1.21 -42.79 -32.31
C ASN A 57 2.67 -43.05 -32.72
N ALA A 58 3.21 -42.31 -33.69
CA ALA A 58 4.66 -42.18 -33.83
C ALA A 58 5.18 -41.47 -32.56
N ARG A 59 5.70 -42.26 -31.61
CA ARG A 59 6.16 -41.85 -30.28
C ARG A 59 6.99 -40.55 -30.36
N GLN A 60 6.42 -39.43 -29.88
CA GLN A 60 7.26 -38.30 -29.45
C GLN A 60 8.01 -38.78 -28.22
N HIS A 61 9.33 -38.96 -28.32
CA HIS A 61 10.18 -39.22 -27.15
C HIS A 61 10.04 -38.07 -26.16
N ILE A 62 9.39 -38.33 -25.02
CA ILE A 62 9.34 -37.39 -23.90
C ILE A 62 10.75 -37.33 -23.31
N LYS A 63 11.31 -36.11 -23.22
CA LYS A 63 12.66 -35.88 -22.71
C LYS A 63 12.66 -35.92 -21.16
N PRO A 64 13.82 -36.16 -20.51
CA PRO A 64 13.97 -35.96 -19.07
C PRO A 64 13.58 -34.55 -18.63
N ALA A 65 13.06 -34.40 -17.40
CA ALA A 65 12.60 -33.12 -16.86
C ALA A 65 13.68 -32.03 -16.88
N GLU A 66 14.94 -32.40 -16.65
CA GLU A 66 16.12 -31.51 -16.70
C GLU A 66 16.35 -30.86 -18.07
N GLN A 67 15.84 -31.46 -19.14
CA GLN A 67 16.00 -30.96 -20.51
C GLN A 67 14.89 -30.01 -20.94
N TYR A 68 13.92 -29.75 -20.06
CA TYR A 68 12.81 -28.82 -20.33
C TYR A 68 13.03 -27.48 -19.64
N SER A 69 12.61 -26.39 -20.31
CA SER A 69 12.51 -25.08 -19.67
C SER A 69 11.50 -25.12 -18.52
N GLN A 70 11.68 -24.27 -17.51
CA GLN A 70 10.74 -24.15 -16.39
C GLN A 70 9.31 -23.82 -16.86
N LYS A 71 9.16 -23.01 -17.91
CA LYS A 71 7.85 -22.72 -18.52
C LYS A 71 7.20 -23.97 -19.12
N THR A 72 7.98 -24.85 -19.74
CA THR A 72 7.51 -26.11 -20.31
C THR A 72 7.12 -27.10 -19.20
N LEU A 73 7.92 -27.19 -18.14
CA LEU A 73 7.62 -28.02 -16.97
C LEU A 73 6.32 -27.58 -16.28
N ILE A 74 6.10 -26.27 -16.11
CA ILE A 74 4.83 -25.72 -15.59
C ILE A 74 3.64 -26.11 -16.49
N LYS A 75 3.83 -26.11 -17.82
CA LYS A 75 2.77 -26.50 -18.77
C LYS A 75 2.41 -27.98 -18.61
N HIS A 76 3.40 -28.86 -18.59
CA HIS A 76 3.18 -30.30 -18.35
C HIS A 76 2.51 -30.54 -17.00
N ALA A 77 2.92 -29.80 -15.98
CA ALA A 77 2.35 -29.92 -14.65
C ALA A 77 0.86 -29.51 -14.59
N LYS A 78 0.48 -28.43 -15.30
CA LYS A 78 -0.94 -28.03 -15.46
C LYS A 78 -1.76 -29.08 -16.19
N GLU A 79 -1.22 -29.66 -17.25
CA GLU A 79 -1.87 -30.70 -18.04
C GLU A 79 -2.10 -31.96 -17.19
N PHE A 80 -1.08 -32.39 -16.46
CA PHE A 80 -1.16 -33.51 -15.52
C PHE A 80 -2.20 -33.28 -14.41
N ALA A 81 -2.22 -32.09 -13.80
CA ALA A 81 -3.22 -31.73 -12.80
C ALA A 81 -4.65 -31.74 -13.35
N THR A 82 -4.83 -31.37 -14.63
CA THR A 82 -6.14 -31.41 -15.30
C THR A 82 -6.62 -32.85 -15.50
N ILE A 83 -5.72 -33.74 -15.94
CA ILE A 83 -6.00 -35.17 -16.09
C ILE A 83 -6.38 -35.79 -14.74
N LEU A 84 -5.61 -35.52 -13.69
CA LEU A 84 -5.91 -36.03 -12.34
C LEU A 84 -7.23 -35.50 -11.78
N LYS A 85 -7.58 -34.25 -12.06
CA LYS A 85 -8.90 -33.70 -11.69
C LYS A 85 -10.03 -34.47 -12.35
N GLN A 86 -9.92 -34.72 -13.66
CA GLN A 86 -10.95 -35.47 -14.41
C GLN A 86 -11.09 -36.90 -13.88
N GLU A 87 -9.97 -37.55 -13.62
CA GLU A 87 -9.96 -38.91 -13.11
C GLU A 87 -10.50 -39.01 -11.67
N PHE A 88 -10.21 -38.01 -10.83
CA PHE A 88 -10.80 -37.89 -9.50
C PHE A 88 -12.32 -37.79 -9.57
N ILE A 89 -12.86 -36.92 -10.43
CA ILE A 89 -14.32 -36.76 -10.60
C ILE A 89 -14.93 -38.08 -11.02
N ARG A 90 -14.40 -38.70 -12.10
CA ARG A 90 -14.87 -39.98 -12.63
C ARG A 90 -14.86 -41.09 -11.58
N THR A 91 -13.80 -41.15 -10.78
CA THR A 91 -13.65 -42.18 -9.75
C THR A 91 -14.54 -41.90 -8.54
N SER A 92 -14.74 -40.63 -8.19
CA SER A 92 -15.59 -40.24 -7.07
C SER A 92 -17.06 -40.61 -7.29
N GLU A 93 -17.57 -40.45 -8.52
CA GLU A 93 -18.93 -40.83 -8.92
C GLU A 93 -19.19 -42.35 -8.83
N LEU A 94 -18.14 -43.17 -8.87
CA LEU A 94 -18.23 -44.63 -8.77
C LEU A 94 -18.15 -45.14 -7.33
N ILE A 95 -17.59 -44.35 -6.40
CA ILE A 95 -17.29 -44.78 -5.02
C ILE A 95 -18.26 -44.16 -4.01
N TYR A 96 -18.63 -42.89 -4.19
CA TYR A 96 -19.45 -42.14 -3.24
C TYR A 96 -20.90 -42.05 -3.69
N ASN A 97 -21.81 -41.80 -2.73
CA ASN A 97 -23.22 -41.62 -3.05
C ASN A 97 -23.45 -40.28 -3.77
N THR A 98 -24.48 -40.20 -4.61
CA THR A 98 -24.84 -38.98 -5.33
C THR A 98 -25.29 -37.83 -4.41
N GLN A 99 -25.62 -38.11 -3.15
CA GLN A 99 -25.90 -37.09 -2.13
C GLN A 99 -24.64 -36.51 -1.46
N ASP A 100 -23.48 -37.16 -1.62
CA ASP A 100 -22.22 -36.73 -0.99
C ASP A 100 -21.50 -35.69 -1.86
N SER A 101 -21.12 -34.54 -1.27
CA SER A 101 -20.38 -33.49 -1.97
C SER A 101 -18.87 -33.76 -1.97
N VAL A 102 -18.38 -34.52 -2.95
CA VAL A 102 -16.95 -34.86 -3.06
C VAL A 102 -16.22 -33.83 -3.93
N SER A 103 -15.14 -33.22 -3.42
CA SER A 103 -14.36 -32.23 -4.19
C SER A 103 -12.86 -32.32 -3.91
N LEU A 104 -12.05 -32.24 -4.98
CA LEU A 104 -10.59 -32.17 -4.90
C LEU A 104 -10.16 -30.72 -4.65
N LYS A 105 -9.67 -30.41 -3.45
CA LYS A 105 -9.29 -29.04 -3.06
C LYS A 105 -7.92 -28.62 -3.61
N SER A 106 -6.91 -29.49 -3.49
CA SER A 106 -5.54 -29.23 -3.92
C SER A 106 -4.81 -30.51 -4.34
N LEU A 107 -3.80 -30.36 -5.19
CA LEU A 107 -2.88 -31.42 -5.62
C LEU A 107 -1.45 -30.98 -5.32
N LYS A 108 -0.67 -31.83 -4.62
CA LYS A 108 0.76 -31.62 -4.37
C LYS A 108 1.53 -32.86 -4.81
N TYR A 109 2.57 -32.69 -5.62
CA TYR A 109 3.44 -33.77 -6.07
C TYR A 109 4.83 -33.26 -6.45
N THR A 110 5.78 -34.14 -6.69
CA THR A 110 7.18 -33.80 -6.97
C THR A 110 7.70 -34.40 -8.26
N ILE A 111 8.54 -33.66 -8.99
CA ILE A 111 9.37 -34.17 -10.09
C ILE A 111 10.82 -33.75 -9.81
N ASN A 112 11.75 -34.70 -9.69
CA ASN A 112 13.18 -34.44 -9.41
C ASN A 112 13.40 -33.40 -8.29
N ASN A 113 12.75 -33.61 -7.14
CA ASN A 113 12.76 -32.73 -5.97
C ASN A 113 12.14 -31.33 -6.15
N GLN A 114 11.59 -31.00 -7.33
CA GLN A 114 10.75 -29.81 -7.50
C GLN A 114 9.32 -30.10 -7.07
N ASN A 115 8.82 -29.33 -6.11
CA ASN A 115 7.45 -29.39 -5.64
C ASN A 115 6.51 -28.66 -6.61
N TYR A 116 5.44 -29.35 -7.02
CA TYR A 116 4.33 -28.79 -7.78
C TYR A 116 3.09 -28.77 -6.91
N TYR A 117 2.41 -27.62 -6.85
CA TYR A 117 1.20 -27.43 -6.07
C TYR A 117 0.11 -26.76 -6.91
N PHE A 118 -1.08 -27.35 -6.95
CA PHE A 118 -2.24 -26.85 -7.69
C PHE A 118 -3.47 -26.77 -6.78
N ASN A 119 -4.09 -25.60 -6.68
CA ASN A 119 -5.42 -25.46 -6.09
C ASN A 119 -6.49 -25.78 -7.16
N ILE A 120 -7.31 -26.80 -6.91
CA ILE A 120 -8.27 -27.38 -7.87
C ILE A 120 -9.73 -27.03 -7.53
N GLY A 121 -10.02 -26.79 -6.26
CA GLY A 121 -11.37 -26.46 -5.79
C GLY A 121 -11.90 -25.15 -6.37
N ASP A 122 -13.23 -25.04 -6.43
CA ASP A 122 -13.90 -23.79 -6.81
C ASP A 122 -13.36 -22.66 -5.96
N LYS A 123 -12.70 -21.74 -6.64
CA LYS A 123 -12.15 -20.55 -6.05
C LYS A 123 -13.33 -19.70 -5.63
N ASN A 124 -13.68 -19.73 -4.35
CA ASN A 124 -14.58 -18.73 -3.81
C ASN A 124 -13.90 -17.37 -4.02
N LEU A 125 -14.30 -16.66 -5.08
CA LEU A 125 -13.68 -15.39 -5.49
C LEU A 125 -13.72 -14.37 -4.36
N LEU A 126 -14.76 -14.41 -3.52
CA LEU A 126 -14.88 -13.54 -2.35
C LEU A 126 -13.81 -13.85 -1.31
N GLN A 127 -13.55 -15.12 -1.02
CA GLN A 127 -12.49 -15.52 -0.09
C GLN A 127 -11.08 -15.18 -0.62
N GLN A 128 -10.88 -15.25 -1.94
CA GLN A 128 -9.60 -14.87 -2.54
C GLN A 128 -9.38 -13.37 -2.52
N LYS A 129 -10.41 -12.59 -2.87
CA LYS A 129 -10.37 -11.14 -2.76
C LYS A 129 -10.11 -10.73 -1.30
N ALA A 130 -10.83 -11.30 -0.34
CA ALA A 130 -10.61 -11.06 1.09
C ALA A 130 -9.18 -11.41 1.53
N LYS A 131 -8.62 -12.54 1.08
CA LYS A 131 -7.22 -12.90 1.35
C LYS A 131 -6.24 -11.88 0.80
N ILE A 132 -6.42 -11.42 -0.44
CA ILE A 132 -5.57 -10.41 -1.08
C ILE A 132 -5.66 -9.09 -0.30
N LEU A 133 -6.86 -8.63 0.03
CA LEU A 133 -7.08 -7.40 0.81
C LEU A 133 -6.43 -7.47 2.19
N ASN A 134 -6.50 -8.62 2.88
CA ASN A 134 -5.82 -8.82 4.15
C ASN A 134 -4.29 -8.78 4.01
N ILE A 135 -3.73 -9.33 2.93
CA ILE A 135 -2.31 -9.25 2.64
C ILE A 135 -1.89 -7.78 2.41
N ILE A 136 -2.64 -7.04 1.59
CA ILE A 136 -2.41 -5.61 1.36
C ILE A 136 -2.40 -4.85 2.69
N LYS A 137 -3.42 -5.08 3.52
CA LYS A 137 -3.54 -4.46 4.85
C LYS A 137 -2.33 -4.75 5.73
N VAL A 138 -1.87 -6.00 5.80
CA VAL A 138 -0.69 -6.38 6.58
C VAL A 138 0.57 -5.73 6.02
N MET A 139 0.71 -5.69 4.69
CA MET A 139 1.85 -5.03 4.06
C MET A 139 1.90 -3.54 4.40
N ASP A 140 0.76 -2.86 4.38
CA ASP A 140 0.66 -1.43 4.69
C ASP A 140 0.89 -1.16 6.18
N SER A 141 0.29 -1.96 7.07
CA SER A 141 0.43 -1.78 8.53
C SER A 141 1.83 -2.13 9.06
N SER A 142 2.52 -3.06 8.39
CA SER A 142 3.83 -3.57 8.82
C SER A 142 4.97 -3.06 7.95
N TYR A 143 4.72 -2.07 7.08
CA TYR A 143 5.72 -1.46 6.20
C TYR A 143 6.49 -2.48 5.33
N ILE A 144 5.82 -3.55 4.89
CA ILE A 144 6.43 -4.56 4.04
C ILE A 144 6.53 -4.02 2.62
N SER A 145 7.77 -3.87 2.14
CA SER A 145 8.03 -3.39 0.79
C SER A 145 7.53 -4.37 -0.28
N ARG A 146 7.29 -3.83 -1.48
CA ARG A 146 6.90 -4.63 -2.65
C ARG A 146 7.93 -5.71 -2.97
N ASP A 147 9.21 -5.38 -2.90
CA ASP A 147 10.31 -6.33 -3.15
C ASP A 147 10.38 -7.40 -2.06
N ALA A 148 10.26 -7.01 -0.78
CA ALA A 148 10.23 -7.97 0.32
C ALA A 148 9.06 -8.97 0.19
N TYR A 149 7.87 -8.48 -0.18
CA TYR A 149 6.74 -9.37 -0.43
C TYR A 149 6.97 -10.28 -1.65
N ARG A 150 7.60 -9.77 -2.72
CA ARG A 150 7.95 -10.56 -3.90
C ARG A 150 8.84 -11.75 -3.52
N ASP A 151 9.83 -11.52 -2.67
CA ASP A 151 10.75 -12.56 -2.20
C ASP A 151 10.03 -13.58 -1.32
N LEU A 152 9.15 -13.13 -0.41
CA LEU A 152 8.29 -14.01 0.40
C LEU A 152 7.37 -14.89 -0.47
N ALA A 153 6.75 -14.30 -1.49
CA ALA A 153 5.89 -15.02 -2.41
C ALA A 153 6.65 -15.99 -3.33
N ALA A 154 7.95 -15.76 -3.57
CA ALA A 154 8.80 -16.69 -4.31
C ALA A 154 9.12 -17.95 -3.50
N ILE A 155 9.25 -17.83 -2.18
CA ILE A 155 9.55 -18.96 -1.27
C ILE A 155 8.27 -19.73 -0.92
N ASN A 156 7.14 -19.04 -0.72
CA ASN A 156 5.89 -19.64 -0.31
C ASN A 156 4.84 -19.67 -1.44
N PHE A 157 4.66 -20.85 -2.04
CA PHE A 157 3.70 -21.08 -3.14
C PHE A 157 2.22 -20.90 -2.76
N HIS A 158 1.88 -20.77 -1.47
CA HIS A 158 0.53 -20.46 -1.02
C HIS A 158 0.21 -18.95 -1.01
N LEU A 159 1.22 -18.09 -1.16
CA LEU A 159 1.03 -16.65 -1.27
C LEU A 159 0.67 -16.28 -2.73
N PRO A 160 -0.26 -15.34 -2.94
CA PRO A 160 -0.47 -14.75 -4.25
C PRO A 160 0.83 -14.09 -4.75
N HIS A 161 1.11 -14.26 -6.04
CA HIS A 161 2.22 -13.55 -6.67
C HIS A 161 2.08 -12.03 -6.49
N GLU A 162 3.21 -11.35 -6.37
CA GLU A 162 3.32 -9.91 -6.20
C GLU A 162 2.41 -9.13 -7.17
N TYR A 163 2.42 -9.46 -8.47
CA TYR A 163 1.61 -8.74 -9.46
C TYR A 163 0.11 -8.77 -9.16
N ILE A 164 -0.40 -9.80 -8.50
CA ILE A 164 -1.82 -9.90 -8.09
C ILE A 164 -2.11 -8.87 -7.00
N ILE A 165 -1.20 -8.72 -6.04
CA ILE A 165 -1.28 -7.74 -4.96
C ILE A 165 -1.18 -6.32 -5.54
N ALA A 166 -0.22 -6.06 -6.43
CA ALA A 166 -0.07 -4.76 -7.08
C ALA A 166 -1.29 -4.38 -7.90
N ASN A 167 -1.87 -5.32 -8.65
CA ASN A 167 -3.08 -5.05 -9.43
C ASN A 167 -4.27 -4.70 -8.53
N GLU A 168 -4.45 -5.41 -7.42
CA GLU A 168 -5.53 -5.11 -6.48
C GLU A 168 -5.28 -3.80 -5.71
N ARG A 169 -4.02 -3.46 -5.38
CA ARG A 169 -3.67 -2.13 -4.87
C ARG A 169 -4.06 -1.03 -5.87
N ASN A 170 -3.79 -1.21 -7.15
CA ASN A 170 -4.20 -0.25 -8.18
C ASN A 170 -5.72 -0.11 -8.26
N ASN A 171 -6.46 -1.23 -8.18
CA ASN A 171 -7.92 -1.20 -8.13
C ASN A 171 -8.42 -0.39 -6.92
N LEU A 172 -7.88 -0.64 -5.72
CA LEU A 172 -8.21 0.12 -4.52
C LEU A 172 -7.90 1.60 -4.68
N THR A 173 -6.74 1.95 -5.24
CA THR A 173 -6.38 3.35 -5.51
C THR A 173 -7.41 4.03 -6.41
N GLN A 174 -7.87 3.35 -7.47
CA GLN A 174 -8.93 3.89 -8.34
C GLN A 174 -10.28 4.02 -7.62
N GLU A 175 -10.65 3.05 -6.79
CA GLU A 175 -11.85 3.17 -5.95
C GLU A 175 -11.77 4.37 -4.99
N ILE A 176 -10.60 4.62 -4.39
CA ILE A 176 -10.37 5.77 -3.51
C ILE A 176 -10.40 7.07 -4.30
N ILE A 177 -9.80 7.13 -5.49
CA ILE A 177 -9.84 8.33 -6.37
C ILE A 177 -11.28 8.67 -6.76
N ASN A 178 -12.12 7.66 -7.03
CA ASN A 178 -13.53 7.87 -7.35
C ASN A 178 -14.35 8.40 -6.16
N LYS A 179 -13.95 8.06 -4.92
CA LYS A 179 -14.61 8.52 -3.69
C LYS A 179 -14.12 9.89 -3.23
N ILE A 180 -12.83 10.14 -3.35
CA ILE A 180 -12.17 11.39 -2.98
C ILE A 180 -11.25 11.73 -4.14
N GLN A 181 -11.56 12.76 -4.90
CA GLN A 181 -10.77 13.11 -6.09
C GLN A 181 -9.37 13.59 -5.70
N ILE A 182 -8.36 13.16 -6.46
CA ILE A 182 -7.01 13.76 -6.41
C ILE A 182 -6.99 14.93 -7.39
N ASN A 183 -6.59 16.09 -6.89
CA ASN A 183 -6.29 17.27 -7.66
C ASN A 183 -4.78 17.38 -7.85
N LEU A 184 -4.35 17.62 -9.08
CA LEU A 184 -2.95 17.83 -9.41
C LEU A 184 -2.62 19.31 -9.31
N ILE A 185 -1.64 19.66 -8.49
CA ILE A 185 -1.09 21.01 -8.38
C ILE A 185 0.23 21.07 -9.10
N ASN A 186 0.32 21.94 -10.09
CA ASN A 186 1.60 22.32 -10.66
C ASN A 186 2.26 23.37 -9.75
N MET A 187 3.31 22.98 -9.05
CA MET A 187 3.98 23.83 -8.06
C MET A 187 4.61 25.07 -8.71
N ILE A 188 5.23 24.94 -9.89
CA ILE A 188 5.83 26.07 -10.62
C ILE A 188 4.76 27.09 -11.00
N LYS A 189 3.63 26.62 -11.54
CA LYS A 189 2.51 27.51 -11.88
C LYS A 189 1.94 28.20 -10.65
N ALA A 190 1.83 27.49 -9.52
CA ALA A 190 1.36 28.07 -8.26
C ALA A 190 2.30 29.16 -7.74
N ILE A 191 3.62 28.94 -7.87
CA ILE A 191 4.65 29.94 -7.51
C ILE A 191 4.57 31.17 -8.42
N ASN A 192 4.54 30.98 -9.74
CA ASN A 192 4.53 32.09 -10.71
C ASN A 192 3.27 32.96 -10.61
N ASN A 193 2.14 32.37 -10.19
CA ASN A 193 0.89 33.11 -9.99
C ASN A 193 0.83 33.84 -8.64
N SER A 194 1.80 33.64 -7.75
CA SER A 194 1.84 34.31 -6.45
C SER A 194 2.53 35.67 -6.56
N ASN A 195 1.78 36.76 -6.39
CA ASN A 195 2.31 38.14 -6.33
C ASN A 195 2.98 38.42 -4.98
N LEU A 196 4.00 37.64 -4.60
CA LEU A 196 4.71 37.80 -3.33
C LEU A 196 6.08 38.43 -3.58
N GLU A 197 6.23 39.69 -3.14
CA GLU A 197 7.49 40.45 -3.18
C GLU A 197 8.66 39.60 -2.63
N GLU A 198 9.78 39.61 -3.34
CA GLU A 198 11.03 38.99 -2.90
C GLU A 198 11.64 39.84 -1.78
N GLU A 199 11.63 39.36 -0.54
CA GLU A 199 12.44 39.97 0.51
C GLU A 199 13.81 39.27 0.63
N PRO A 200 14.90 40.05 0.70
CA PRO A 200 16.24 39.52 0.76
C PRO A 200 16.54 39.02 2.18
N ASN A 201 17.24 37.88 2.24
CA ASN A 201 17.84 37.24 3.41
C ASN A 201 16.94 36.25 4.18
N HIS A 202 16.97 34.99 3.75
CA HIS A 202 17.54 33.91 4.56
C HIS A 202 17.66 32.61 3.73
N ILE A 203 18.91 32.32 3.34
CA ILE A 203 19.49 31.03 2.92
C ILE A 203 18.68 30.23 1.90
N ASP A 204 19.15 30.36 0.66
CA ASP A 204 18.88 29.50 -0.48
C ASP A 204 18.98 28.02 -0.12
N ILE A 205 17.86 27.32 -0.28
CA ILE A 205 17.83 26.04 -0.99
C ILE A 205 16.64 26.10 -1.95
N ILE A 206 16.68 27.07 -2.86
CA ILE A 206 16.23 26.78 -4.22
C ILE A 206 17.33 25.83 -4.74
N PRO A 207 17.04 24.67 -5.35
CA PRO A 207 18.07 23.94 -6.07
C PRO A 207 18.78 24.94 -6.99
N ASP A 208 20.11 25.01 -6.96
CA ASP A 208 20.98 25.97 -7.68
C ASP A 208 20.85 25.95 -9.23
N ASN A 209 19.69 25.56 -9.78
CA ASN A 209 19.44 25.37 -11.20
C ASN A 209 18.02 25.73 -11.65
N ILE A 210 17.27 26.54 -10.91
CA ILE A 210 16.02 27.11 -11.43
C ILE A 210 16.22 28.60 -11.66
N ASP A 211 16.83 28.92 -12.79
CA ASP A 211 16.79 30.27 -13.36
C ASP A 211 15.33 30.56 -13.75
N THR A 212 14.62 31.28 -12.87
CA THR A 212 13.20 31.62 -13.00
C THR A 212 12.87 32.40 -14.28
N ASN A 213 13.89 32.98 -14.92
CA ASN A 213 13.75 33.77 -16.14
C ASN A 213 13.97 32.97 -17.44
N THR A 214 14.36 31.69 -17.37
CA THR A 214 14.60 30.84 -18.56
C THR A 214 13.82 29.53 -18.59
N ILE A 215 12.74 29.39 -17.82
CA ILE A 215 11.90 28.18 -17.90
C ILE A 215 10.94 28.28 -19.09
N ASN A 216 11.34 27.61 -20.17
CA ASN A 216 10.47 27.34 -21.30
C ASN A 216 9.22 26.58 -20.81
N VAL A 217 8.04 27.11 -21.13
CA VAL A 217 6.71 26.56 -20.78
C VAL A 217 6.52 25.12 -21.28
N ASN A 218 7.44 24.59 -22.09
CA ASN A 218 7.46 23.22 -22.58
C ASN A 218 8.28 22.23 -21.73
N GLU A 219 9.03 22.65 -20.70
CA GLU A 219 9.67 21.74 -19.72
C GLU A 219 8.71 21.29 -18.59
N ILE A 220 7.44 21.71 -18.67
CA ILE A 220 6.34 21.57 -17.69
C ILE A 220 5.88 20.11 -17.44
N SER A 221 6.49 19.12 -18.08
CA SER A 221 6.10 17.70 -18.00
C SER A 221 6.91 16.86 -17.00
N ARG A 222 7.89 17.43 -16.29
CA ARG A 222 8.61 16.68 -15.24
C ARG A 222 7.67 16.43 -14.05
N SER A 223 7.41 15.16 -13.73
CA SER A 223 6.58 14.71 -12.60
C SER A 223 7.01 15.27 -11.25
N GLU A 224 8.27 15.69 -11.13
CA GLU A 224 8.89 16.22 -9.90
C GLU A 224 8.21 17.49 -9.38
N TYR A 225 7.50 18.24 -10.24
CA TYR A 225 6.85 19.51 -9.87
C TYR A 225 5.32 19.42 -9.77
N ILE A 226 4.77 18.21 -9.84
CA ILE A 226 3.33 17.96 -9.71
C ILE A 226 3.06 17.39 -8.32
N GLY A 227 2.42 18.20 -7.48
CA GLY A 227 1.89 17.76 -6.19
C GLY A 227 0.51 17.13 -6.35
N GLU A 228 0.23 16.08 -5.59
CA GLU A 228 -1.11 15.49 -5.48
C GLU A 228 -1.78 16.00 -4.20
N GLN A 229 -2.94 16.64 -4.34
CA GLN A 229 -3.74 17.11 -3.21
C GLN A 229 -5.12 16.48 -3.24
N ARG A 230 -5.67 16.21 -2.06
CA ARG A 230 -7.08 15.85 -1.88
C ARG A 230 -7.79 16.96 -1.11
N ASP A 231 -9.06 17.17 -1.42
CA ASP A 231 -9.90 18.09 -0.66
C ASP A 231 -10.03 17.60 0.78
N PHE A 232 -9.70 18.46 1.74
CA PHE A 232 -9.64 18.06 3.14
C PHE A 232 -11.03 17.76 3.71
N LYS A 233 -12.05 18.51 3.29
CA LYS A 233 -13.42 18.30 3.76
C LYS A 233 -13.99 17.01 3.21
N GLU A 234 -13.71 16.65 1.96
CA GLU A 234 -14.10 15.35 1.39
C GLU A 234 -13.43 14.17 2.11
N ILE A 235 -12.14 14.30 2.48
CA ILE A 235 -11.48 13.30 3.33
C ILE A 235 -12.23 13.17 4.66
N LEU A 236 -12.56 14.28 5.32
CA LEU A 236 -13.29 14.25 6.58
C LEU A 236 -14.68 13.64 6.42
N ARG A 237 -15.47 14.02 5.40
CA ARG A 237 -16.79 13.43 5.13
C ARG A 237 -16.70 11.91 4.99
N TYR A 238 -15.70 11.43 4.26
CA TYR A 238 -15.49 10.00 4.07
C TYR A 238 -15.13 9.28 5.37
N ILE A 239 -14.13 9.79 6.11
CA ILE A 239 -13.66 9.18 7.36
C ILE A 239 -14.74 9.23 8.43
N ILE A 240 -15.41 10.37 8.61
CA ILE A 240 -16.47 10.54 9.62
C ILE A 240 -17.63 9.58 9.33
N SER A 241 -18.07 9.49 8.08
CA SER A 241 -19.13 8.54 7.69
C SER A 241 -18.77 7.10 8.05
N TYR A 242 -17.52 6.70 7.80
CA TYR A 242 -17.01 5.38 8.16
C TYR A 242 -16.96 5.16 9.68
N LEU A 243 -16.43 6.13 10.43
CA LEU A 243 -16.31 6.02 11.89
C LEU A 243 -17.67 6.03 12.62
N ILE A 244 -18.70 6.66 12.04
CA ILE A 244 -20.08 6.54 12.52
C ILE A 244 -20.58 5.11 12.31
N GLN A 245 -20.36 4.52 11.14
CA GLN A 245 -20.78 3.14 10.83
C GLN A 245 -20.12 2.11 11.76
N GLU A 246 -18.85 2.35 12.12
CA GLU A 246 -18.10 1.51 13.06
C GLU A 246 -18.41 1.81 14.54
N ASN A 247 -19.38 2.69 14.83
CA ASN A 247 -19.76 3.13 16.19
C ASN A 247 -18.59 3.71 17.00
N VAL A 248 -17.57 4.26 16.33
CA VAL A 248 -16.44 4.95 16.98
C VAL A 248 -16.84 6.39 17.30
N LEU A 249 -17.54 7.04 16.37
CA LEU A 249 -18.08 8.39 16.54
C LEU A 249 -19.58 8.34 16.83
N SER A 250 -20.05 9.24 17.70
CA SER A 250 -21.47 9.30 18.10
C SER A 250 -22.01 10.72 18.02
N ALA A 251 -23.31 10.85 17.72
CA ALA A 251 -24.01 12.14 17.67
C ALA A 251 -24.04 12.87 19.02
N ASN A 252 -23.79 12.18 20.13
CA ASN A 252 -23.83 12.75 21.48
C ASN A 252 -22.63 13.68 21.77
N ASN A 253 -21.52 13.49 21.05
CA ASN A 253 -20.35 14.35 21.15
C ASN A 253 -19.80 14.65 19.74
N PRO A 254 -20.45 15.56 19.00
CA PRO A 254 -20.12 15.82 17.60
C PRO A 254 -18.94 16.78 17.46
N THR A 255 -17.90 16.62 18.29
CA THR A 255 -16.67 17.43 18.23
C THR A 255 -15.50 16.51 17.91
N ILE A 256 -14.78 16.84 16.85
CA ILE A 256 -13.59 16.11 16.40
C ILE A 256 -12.35 16.96 16.68
N HIS A 257 -11.41 16.38 17.41
CA HIS A 257 -10.10 16.97 17.65
C HIS A 257 -9.14 16.48 16.56
N ILE A 258 -8.60 17.41 15.77
CA ILE A 258 -7.67 17.13 14.68
C ILE A 258 -6.29 17.69 15.03
N ARG A 259 -5.30 16.82 15.07
CA ARG A 259 -3.89 17.21 15.19
C ARG A 259 -3.26 17.31 13.81
N ILE A 260 -2.74 18.49 13.49
CA ILE A 260 -1.95 18.76 12.30
C ILE A 260 -0.48 18.60 12.66
N SER A 261 0.26 17.91 11.82
CA SER A 261 1.69 17.69 11.98
C SER A 261 2.40 17.71 10.63
N GLY A 262 3.71 17.94 10.66
CA GLY A 262 4.56 17.87 9.49
C GLY A 262 6.03 17.78 9.88
N ASP A 263 6.87 17.46 8.90
CA ASP A 263 8.32 17.44 8.99
C ASP A 263 8.89 18.46 7.99
N SER A 264 10.03 19.05 8.34
CA SER A 264 10.69 20.15 7.63
C SER A 264 11.76 19.69 6.63
N GLN A 265 11.67 18.47 6.10
CA GLN A 265 12.59 17.99 5.06
C GLN A 265 12.48 18.85 3.79
N ASN A 266 13.48 19.70 3.55
CA ASN A 266 13.61 20.56 2.37
C ASN A 266 12.43 21.52 2.13
N VAL A 267 11.86 22.08 3.21
CA VAL A 267 10.64 22.88 3.13
C VAL A 267 10.93 24.38 3.23
N ASP A 268 10.76 25.09 2.11
CA ASP A 268 10.65 26.55 2.09
C ASP A 268 9.26 26.97 2.59
N ARG A 269 9.23 27.94 3.53
CA ARG A 269 7.99 28.50 4.07
C ARG A 269 7.12 29.15 2.99
N LYS A 270 7.71 29.84 2.02
CA LYS A 270 6.94 30.49 0.94
C LYS A 270 6.21 29.41 0.11
N LEU A 271 6.91 28.32 -0.17
CA LEU A 271 6.32 27.17 -0.86
C LEU A 271 5.18 26.53 -0.05
N LEU A 272 5.34 26.37 1.27
CA LEU A 272 4.25 25.90 2.14
C LEU A 272 3.03 26.82 2.06
N GLU A 273 3.24 28.13 2.16
CA GLU A 273 2.15 29.11 2.14
C GLU A 273 1.32 28.98 0.87
N ILE A 274 1.99 28.81 -0.28
CA ILE A 274 1.35 28.69 -1.59
C ILE A 274 0.62 27.34 -1.72
N ILE A 275 1.31 26.22 -1.44
CA ILE A 275 0.77 24.89 -1.66
C ILE A 275 -0.36 24.58 -0.68
N LEU A 276 -0.23 24.98 0.58
CA LEU A 276 -1.20 24.69 1.63
C LEU A 276 -2.30 25.75 1.73
N ASN A 277 -2.31 26.80 0.90
CA ASN A 277 -3.36 27.82 0.94
C ASN A 277 -4.79 27.26 0.88
N PRO A 278 -5.11 26.29 -0.02
CA PRO A 278 -6.44 25.68 -0.03
C PRO A 278 -6.76 24.98 1.31
N PHE A 279 -5.77 24.28 1.87
CA PHE A 279 -5.92 23.61 3.16
C PHE A 279 -6.13 24.62 4.31
N PHE A 280 -5.42 25.74 4.34
CA PHE A 280 -5.64 26.80 5.33
C PHE A 280 -7.05 27.39 5.25
N ASN A 281 -7.58 27.57 4.04
CA ASN A 281 -8.95 28.04 3.85
C ASN A 281 -9.97 27.02 4.35
N ASP A 282 -9.73 25.73 4.12
CA ASP A 282 -10.58 24.67 4.67
C ASP A 282 -10.56 24.64 6.20
N LEU A 283 -9.39 24.80 6.83
CA LEU A 283 -9.29 24.87 8.29
C LEU A 283 -10.04 26.08 8.86
N LYS A 284 -9.94 27.25 8.21
CA LYS A 284 -10.68 28.45 8.61
C LYS A 284 -12.19 28.25 8.47
N ASP A 285 -12.63 27.64 7.38
CA ASP A 285 -14.05 27.31 7.18
C ASP A 285 -14.54 26.33 8.25
N LEU A 286 -13.83 25.23 8.49
CA LEU A 286 -14.19 24.21 9.48
C LEU A 286 -14.12 24.72 10.93
N LYS A 287 -13.32 25.76 11.22
CA LYS A 287 -13.30 26.37 12.55
C LYS A 287 -14.53 27.25 12.78
N ASN A 288 -14.98 27.96 11.75
CA ASN A 288 -16.04 28.96 11.85
C ASN A 288 -17.42 28.38 11.54
N ASN A 289 -17.48 27.27 10.79
CA ASN A 289 -18.69 26.62 10.33
C ASN A 289 -18.70 25.13 10.75
N VAL A 290 -19.89 24.55 10.77
CA VAL A 290 -20.09 23.11 11.05
C VAL A 290 -20.05 22.28 9.77
N LEU A 291 -19.50 21.07 9.85
CA LEU A 291 -19.57 20.11 8.75
C LEU A 291 -20.74 19.16 8.97
N ASN A 292 -21.75 19.20 8.09
CA ASN A 292 -22.84 18.23 8.12
C ASN A 292 -22.38 16.91 7.46
N VAL A 293 -22.40 15.82 8.23
CA VAL A 293 -22.16 14.46 7.76
C VAL A 293 -23.19 13.53 8.39
N ALA A 294 -23.94 12.80 7.56
CA ALA A 294 -25.00 11.88 8.00
C ALA A 294 -26.02 12.55 8.96
N ASP A 295 -26.44 13.77 8.61
CA ASP A 295 -27.38 14.60 9.38
C ASP A 295 -26.91 15.01 10.78
N ILE A 296 -25.61 14.84 11.06
CA ILE A 296 -24.95 15.29 12.29
C ILE A 296 -24.04 16.48 11.95
N LEU A 297 -24.15 17.55 12.75
CA LEU A 297 -23.33 18.76 12.62
C LEU A 297 -22.04 18.61 13.43
N TRP A 298 -20.92 18.40 12.75
CA TRP A 298 -19.62 18.20 13.37
C TRP A 298 -18.86 19.52 13.56
N ASN A 299 -18.37 19.73 14.78
CA ASN A 299 -17.46 20.81 15.17
C ASN A 299 -16.01 20.31 15.18
N PHE A 300 -15.06 21.23 15.00
CA PHE A 300 -13.65 20.89 14.95
C PHE A 300 -12.80 21.71 15.92
N GLU A 301 -11.93 20.99 16.64
CA GLU A 301 -10.85 21.57 17.42
C GLU A 301 -9.51 21.17 16.83
N PHE A 302 -8.65 22.15 16.58
CA PHE A 302 -7.37 21.93 15.93
C PHE A 302 -6.22 22.04 16.93
N TYR A 303 -5.25 21.15 16.75
CA TYR A 303 -3.98 21.11 17.45
C TYR A 303 -2.86 21.06 16.44
N PHE A 304 -1.68 21.54 16.82
CA PHE A 304 -0.50 21.48 15.99
C PHE A 304 0.64 20.84 16.77
N SER A 305 1.36 19.91 16.15
CA SER A 305 2.54 19.28 16.75
C SER A 305 3.57 18.94 15.70
N SER A 306 4.83 19.25 15.98
CA SER A 306 5.95 18.89 15.11
C SER A 306 7.28 18.98 15.85
N ASP A 307 8.35 18.55 15.18
CA ASP A 307 9.71 18.89 15.62
C ASP A 307 9.91 20.41 15.72
N TRP A 308 10.95 20.82 16.44
CA TRP A 308 11.23 22.25 16.70
C TRP A 308 11.46 23.04 15.41
N LYS A 309 12.11 22.44 14.40
CA LYS A 309 12.45 23.13 13.15
C LYS A 309 11.18 23.44 12.37
N PHE A 310 10.30 22.46 12.15
CA PHE A 310 9.02 22.71 11.47
C PHE A 310 8.11 23.64 12.29
N LEU A 311 8.09 23.49 13.62
CA LEU A 311 7.34 24.37 14.52
C LEU A 311 7.79 25.83 14.36
N SER A 312 9.11 26.05 14.31
CA SER A 312 9.70 27.38 14.13
C SER A 312 9.31 28.01 12.79
N ILE A 313 9.26 27.21 11.72
CA ILE A 313 8.81 27.64 10.39
C ILE A 313 7.34 28.04 10.46
N CYS A 314 6.47 27.21 11.03
CA CYS A 314 5.04 27.46 11.09
C CYS A 314 4.68 28.66 11.98
N LEU A 315 5.36 28.84 13.11
CA LEU A 315 5.13 29.98 14.02
C LEU A 315 5.88 31.26 13.63
N GLY A 316 6.73 31.20 12.61
CA GLY A 316 7.53 32.34 12.15
C GLY A 316 8.55 32.80 13.20
N LEU A 317 9.21 31.85 13.88
CA LEU A 317 10.18 32.13 14.93
C LEU A 317 11.55 32.52 14.37
N LYS A 318 12.33 33.21 15.19
CA LYS A 318 13.78 33.37 15.02
C LYS A 318 14.48 32.02 15.22
N ALA A 319 15.74 31.96 14.80
CA ALA A 319 16.59 30.79 15.02
C ALA A 319 16.63 30.36 16.51
N ALA A 320 16.86 29.07 16.76
CA ALA A 320 16.91 28.48 18.11
C ALA A 320 17.90 29.18 19.04
N ASN A 321 18.95 29.76 18.45
CA ASN A 321 20.00 30.46 19.16
C ASN A 321 19.67 31.94 19.48
N SER A 322 18.45 32.42 19.19
CA SER A 322 18.03 33.79 19.51
C SER A 322 18.00 34.06 21.02
N LYS A 323 18.15 35.33 21.42
CA LYS A 323 18.02 35.77 22.82
C LYS A 323 16.66 35.38 23.39
N TYR A 324 15.60 35.56 22.60
CA TYR A 324 14.25 35.11 22.91
C TYR A 324 13.94 33.95 21.96
N PHE A 325 13.91 32.74 22.50
CA PHE A 325 13.79 31.50 21.73
C PHE A 325 12.44 30.82 21.91
N CYS A 326 11.75 31.09 23.03
CA CYS A 326 10.50 30.42 23.37
C CYS A 326 9.35 30.86 22.47
N ALA A 327 8.58 29.87 22.01
CA ALA A 327 7.38 30.06 21.20
C ALA A 327 6.21 30.62 22.02
N TRP A 328 6.11 30.25 23.31
CA TRP A 328 4.94 30.51 24.15
C TRP A 328 5.06 31.74 25.06
N CYS A 329 6.28 32.16 25.40
CA CYS A 329 6.52 33.29 26.29
C CYS A 329 7.75 34.10 25.87
N SER A 330 7.96 35.23 26.53
CA SER A 330 9.08 36.15 26.25
C SER A 330 10.32 35.85 27.09
N CYS A 331 10.55 34.58 27.46
CA CYS A 331 11.74 34.20 28.22
C CYS A 331 13.01 34.43 27.40
N SER A 332 14.03 34.94 28.06
CA SER A 332 15.34 35.20 27.46
C SER A 332 16.34 34.14 27.90
N LYS A 333 17.36 33.90 27.07
CA LYS A 333 18.40 32.88 27.32
C LYS A 333 19.09 32.99 28.68
N ASN A 334 19.32 34.20 29.17
CA ASN A 334 19.93 34.43 30.48
C ASN A 334 19.06 33.99 31.67
N LYS A 335 17.78 33.68 31.44
CA LYS A 335 16.85 33.18 32.44
C LYS A 335 16.58 31.68 32.32
N ILE A 336 17.29 30.98 31.42
CA ILE A 336 17.20 29.52 31.33
C ILE A 336 17.70 28.93 32.65
N GLY A 337 16.91 28.02 33.25
CA GLY A 337 17.24 27.39 34.52
C GLY A 337 16.86 28.21 35.76
N ASP A 338 16.26 29.40 35.58
CA ASP A 338 15.72 30.16 36.71
C ASP A 338 14.42 29.53 37.21
N ALA A 339 14.53 28.74 38.28
CA ALA A 339 13.42 28.08 38.95
C ALA A 339 12.59 29.02 39.85
N THR A 340 13.00 30.28 40.03
CA THR A 340 12.24 31.25 40.84
C THR A 340 11.10 31.92 40.07
N GLN A 341 11.16 31.85 38.74
CA GLN A 341 10.19 32.49 37.84
C GLN A 341 9.12 31.49 37.36
N ASP A 342 7.85 31.89 37.41
CA ASP A 342 6.74 31.15 36.83
C ASP A 342 6.63 31.44 35.33
N TRP A 343 6.91 30.42 34.51
CA TRP A 343 6.93 30.51 33.05
C TRP A 343 5.59 30.05 32.45
N ARG A 344 4.63 30.96 32.37
CA ARG A 344 3.34 30.71 31.71
C ARG A 344 3.35 31.04 30.22
N ILE A 345 2.40 30.50 29.49
CA ILE A 345 2.10 30.95 28.12
C ILE A 345 1.56 32.38 28.21
N THR A 346 2.30 33.35 27.68
CA THR A 346 1.92 34.77 27.70
C THR A 346 1.64 35.32 26.31
N LYS A 347 2.09 34.63 25.26
CA LYS A 347 1.84 35.03 23.88
C LYS A 347 0.46 34.54 23.43
N SER A 348 -0.21 35.33 22.60
CA SER A 348 -1.49 34.99 21.98
C SER A 348 -1.32 34.85 20.47
N ILE A 349 -2.00 33.87 19.86
CA ILE A 349 -1.96 33.71 18.40
C ILE A 349 -2.53 34.94 17.68
N ASN A 350 -3.55 35.58 18.26
CA ASN A 350 -4.18 36.77 17.70
C ASN A 350 -3.22 37.97 17.68
N ASP A 351 -2.42 38.12 18.75
CA ASP A 351 -1.41 39.18 18.81
C ASP A 351 -0.28 38.88 17.83
N LEU A 352 0.15 37.62 17.70
CA LEU A 352 1.18 37.22 16.75
C LEU A 352 0.75 37.43 15.30
N LYS A 353 -0.54 37.23 14.99
CA LYS A 353 -1.06 37.47 13.64
C LYS A 353 -0.87 38.91 13.17
N ILE A 354 -0.98 39.88 14.08
CA ILE A 354 -0.98 41.32 13.75
C ILE A 354 0.37 41.98 14.08
N ASN A 355 0.98 41.61 15.21
CA ASN A 355 2.11 42.30 15.82
C ASN A 355 3.37 41.43 15.92
N TYR A 356 3.54 40.41 15.05
CA TYR A 356 4.70 39.51 15.09
C TYR A 356 6.04 40.26 15.06
N SER A 357 6.15 41.35 14.28
CA SER A 357 7.38 42.14 14.11
C SER A 357 7.85 42.79 15.42
N ASN A 358 6.90 43.16 16.29
CA ASN A 358 7.15 43.74 17.60
C ASN A 358 7.26 42.68 18.71
N THR A 359 6.92 41.43 18.42
CA THR A 359 6.89 40.36 19.42
C THR A 359 8.26 39.69 19.53
N PRO A 360 8.88 39.62 20.73
CA PRO A 360 10.11 38.89 20.93
C PRO A 360 10.01 37.43 20.44
N SER A 361 11.07 36.94 19.82
CA SER A 361 11.19 35.63 19.16
C SER A 361 10.54 35.47 17.78
N HIS A 362 9.75 36.41 17.25
CA HIS A 362 9.07 36.24 15.95
C HIS A 362 9.66 37.13 14.85
N ILE A 363 9.53 36.68 13.60
CA ILE A 363 9.89 37.38 12.37
C ILE A 363 8.78 37.36 11.33
N LYS A 364 7.84 36.41 11.42
CA LYS A 364 6.70 36.28 10.52
C LYS A 364 5.44 35.91 11.31
N ALA A 365 4.27 36.17 10.73
CA ALA A 365 3.00 35.72 11.29
C ALA A 365 2.92 34.17 11.30
N PRO A 366 2.16 33.56 12.22
CA PRO A 366 1.92 32.11 12.20
C PRO A 366 1.18 31.64 10.93
N LEU A 367 1.55 30.48 10.38
CA LEU A 367 0.85 29.85 9.24
C LEU A 367 -0.55 29.35 9.63
N PHE A 368 -0.65 28.66 10.76
CA PHE A 368 -1.89 28.12 11.29
C PHE A 368 -2.49 29.07 12.33
N ASP A 369 -2.74 30.32 11.94
CA ASP A 369 -3.24 31.39 12.82
C ASP A 369 -4.62 31.12 13.45
N ILE A 370 -5.33 30.12 12.94
CA ILE A 370 -6.62 29.64 13.47
C ILE A 370 -6.49 28.77 14.73
N ILE A 371 -5.29 28.25 15.01
CA ILE A 371 -5.01 27.37 16.14
C ILE A 371 -4.54 28.24 17.32
N PRO A 372 -5.17 28.14 18.50
CA PRO A 372 -4.69 28.89 19.65
C PRO A 372 -3.32 28.40 20.09
N LEU A 373 -2.47 29.31 20.59
CA LEU A 373 -1.07 28.99 20.89
C LEU A 373 -0.90 27.88 21.94
N TYR A 374 -1.85 27.71 22.86
CA TYR A 374 -1.83 26.63 23.85
C TYR A 374 -2.14 25.24 23.25
N ASN A 375 -2.69 25.18 22.02
CA ASN A 375 -2.89 23.94 21.27
C ASN A 375 -1.69 23.59 20.37
N TYR A 376 -0.61 24.39 20.40
CA TYR A 376 0.67 24.02 19.83
C TYR A 376 1.47 23.21 20.85
N VAL A 377 1.67 21.93 20.54
CA VAL A 377 2.38 20.96 21.37
C VAL A 377 3.73 20.67 20.71
N PHE A 378 4.78 20.53 21.51
CA PHE A 378 6.08 20.12 21.02
C PHE A 378 6.13 18.60 20.81
N ASP A 379 6.98 18.16 19.90
CA ASP A 379 7.29 16.73 19.79
C ASP A 379 8.04 16.22 21.03
N GLU A 380 7.36 15.37 21.81
CA GLU A 380 7.88 14.77 23.03
C GLU A 380 9.13 13.91 22.79
N LEU A 381 9.21 13.22 21.65
CA LEU A 381 10.37 12.38 21.32
C LEU A 381 11.61 13.25 21.13
N HIS A 382 11.49 14.34 20.36
CA HIS A 382 12.61 15.25 20.14
C HIS A 382 13.04 15.98 21.42
N VAL A 383 12.09 16.28 22.32
CA VAL A 383 12.42 16.83 23.65
C VAL A 383 13.16 15.81 24.50
N LEU A 384 12.70 14.56 24.53
CA LEU A 384 13.35 13.48 25.27
C LEU A 384 14.80 13.28 24.81
N LEU A 385 15.02 13.15 23.49
CA LEU A 385 16.37 13.03 22.91
C LEU A 385 17.25 14.21 23.29
N ARG A 386 16.69 15.44 23.31
CA ARG A 386 17.45 16.62 23.69
C ARG A 386 17.80 16.67 25.18
N ILE A 387 16.91 16.17 26.04
CA ILE A 387 17.19 16.03 27.48
C ILE A 387 18.29 15.00 27.68
N GLU A 388 18.20 13.86 27.01
CA GLU A 388 19.19 12.79 27.07
C GLU A 388 20.59 13.28 26.65
N ASP A 389 20.71 13.96 25.50
CA ASP A 389 21.94 14.62 25.05
C ASP A 389 22.57 15.49 26.14
N ARG A 390 21.73 16.28 26.83
CA ARG A 390 22.19 17.21 27.87
C ARG A 390 22.65 16.47 29.12
N LEU A 391 21.92 15.45 29.55
CA LEU A 391 22.32 14.62 30.69
C LEU A 391 23.64 13.90 30.40
N TRP A 392 23.80 13.31 29.23
CA TRP A 392 25.08 12.71 28.82
C TRP A 392 26.22 13.71 28.80
N THR A 393 25.99 14.91 28.25
CA THR A 393 27.01 15.97 28.25
C THR A 393 27.46 16.32 29.67
N LEU A 394 26.52 16.42 30.61
CA LEU A 394 26.82 16.72 32.02
C LEU A 394 27.60 15.59 32.70
N ILE A 395 27.17 14.34 32.51
CA ILE A 395 27.88 13.15 33.05
C ILE A 395 29.32 13.12 32.53
N LEU A 396 29.52 13.32 31.23
CA LEU A 396 30.84 13.33 30.61
C LEU A 396 31.71 14.49 31.11
N SER A 397 31.13 15.67 31.35
CA SER A 397 31.85 16.80 31.94
C SER A 397 32.32 16.47 33.36
N GLU A 398 31.43 15.92 34.19
CA GLU A 398 31.74 15.55 35.58
C GLU A 398 32.85 14.49 35.65
N LEU A 399 32.78 13.48 34.78
CA LEU A 399 33.83 12.44 34.70
C LEU A 399 35.19 13.03 34.33
N LYS A 400 35.23 14.00 33.40
CA LYS A 400 36.47 14.69 33.02
C LYS A 400 37.00 15.54 34.17
N GLU A 401 36.14 16.34 34.81
CA GLU A 401 36.54 17.21 35.92
C GLU A 401 37.09 16.41 37.12
N ARG A 402 36.55 15.21 37.37
CA ARG A 402 37.02 14.32 38.43
C ARG A 402 38.20 13.41 38.02
N ASN A 403 38.73 13.52 36.81
CA ASN A 403 39.72 12.58 36.24
C ASN A 403 39.27 11.11 36.29
N LEU A 404 37.96 10.86 36.20
CA LEU A 404 37.35 9.53 36.19
C LEU A 404 37.02 9.03 34.78
N PHE A 405 37.26 9.85 33.76
CA PHE A 405 37.11 9.45 32.35
C PHE A 405 38.26 8.52 31.92
N ASN A 406 38.18 7.26 32.35
CA ASN A 406 39.14 6.20 32.10
C ASN A 406 38.50 5.01 31.35
N GLU A 407 39.30 3.99 31.05
CA GLU A 407 38.87 2.81 30.29
C GLU A 407 37.65 2.08 30.90
N VAL A 408 37.54 2.02 32.24
CA VAL A 408 36.40 1.41 32.92
C VAL A 408 35.13 2.22 32.71
N SER A 409 35.20 3.55 32.91
CA SER A 409 34.05 4.43 32.67
C SER A 409 33.62 4.42 31.20
N TRP A 410 34.58 4.34 30.28
CA TRP A 410 34.34 4.25 28.84
C TRP A 410 33.60 2.98 28.47
N GLN A 411 34.01 1.82 28.99
CA GLN A 411 33.33 0.54 28.73
C GLN A 411 31.87 0.53 29.22
N ILE A 412 31.60 1.15 30.37
CA ILE A 412 30.23 1.28 30.89
C ILE A 412 29.39 2.17 29.97
N ILE A 413 29.94 3.31 29.54
CA ILE A 413 29.25 4.25 28.63
C ILE A 413 28.92 3.57 27.30
N VAL A 414 29.88 2.86 26.68
CA VAL A 414 29.65 2.16 25.41
C VAL A 414 28.55 1.11 25.57
N LYS A 415 28.57 0.33 26.65
CA LYS A 415 27.54 -0.68 26.93
C LYS A 415 26.13 -0.10 27.09
N GLU A 416 26.00 1.12 27.59
CA GLU A 416 24.70 1.77 27.80
C GLU A 416 24.17 2.43 26.52
N ILE A 417 25.06 2.76 25.57
CA ILE A 417 24.71 3.37 24.28
C ILE A 417 24.39 2.30 23.21
N GLU A 418 25.00 1.11 23.30
CA GLU A 418 24.66 -0.08 22.48
C GLU A 418 23.32 -0.72 22.89
#